data_AF-A0A2N4XNT0-F1
#
_entry.id   AF-A0A2N4XNT0-F1
#
_cell.length_a   1.000
_cell.length_b   1.000
_cell.length_c   1.000
_cell.angle_alpha   90.00
_cell.angle_beta   90.00
_cell.angle_gamma   90.00
#
_symmetry.space_group_name_H-M   'P 1'
#
loop_
_entity.id
_entity.type
_entity.pdbx_description
1 polymer ?
#
loop_
_entity_poly.entity_id
_entity_poly.type
_entity_poly.pdbx_seq_one_letter_code
_entity_poly.pdbx_strand_id
1 'polypeptide(L)'
;MRRGSDRQQPLGFVLPTAIFLIVIMASLAVLVARLGTASLAASGQDVQGARALQAARAGIEAGLYAVQINGNCPGGTLSGLAGLNGFKVSWACAAYAFKDGSADGSNNRSIWQITATACSTSGTACPSSSTTEQQSADYTERQLVVVTER
;
A
#
# COMPACT_ATOMS: atom_id res chain seq x y z
N MET A 1 -60.01 49.25 12.90
CA MET A 1 -58.82 48.37 12.96
C MET A 1 -58.20 48.32 11.56
N ARG A 2 -56.95 48.80 11.41
CA ARG A 2 -56.26 49.01 10.13
C ARG A 2 -55.92 47.67 9.44
N ARG A 3 -56.41 47.46 8.22
CA ARG A 3 -55.86 46.42 7.31
C ARG A 3 -54.55 46.95 6.71
N GLY A 4 -53.43 46.35 7.09
CA GLY A 4 -52.15 46.56 6.42
C GLY A 4 -52.23 46.01 5.00
N SER A 5 -52.11 46.91 4.03
CA SER A 5 -52.00 46.57 2.61
C SER A 5 -50.57 46.09 2.36
N ASP A 6 -50.37 44.78 2.29
CA ASP A 6 -49.11 44.20 1.85
C ASP A 6 -48.97 44.48 0.35
N ARG A 7 -48.13 45.47 0.01
CA ARG A 7 -47.77 45.79 -1.37
C ARG A 7 -46.89 44.65 -1.88
N GLN A 8 -47.49 43.70 -2.58
CA GLN A 8 -46.75 42.75 -3.40
C GLN A 8 -45.95 43.51 -4.46
N GLN A 9 -44.67 43.73 -4.18
CA GLN A 9 -43.72 44.23 -5.16
C GLN A 9 -43.52 43.15 -6.22
N PRO A 10 -43.48 43.47 -7.52
CA PRO A 10 -43.30 42.46 -8.56
C PRO A 10 -41.93 41.78 -8.41
N LEU A 11 -41.92 40.53 -7.95
CA LEU A 11 -40.75 39.66 -7.71
C LEU A 11 -40.04 39.18 -9.01
N GLY A 12 -40.25 39.85 -10.15
CA GLY A 12 -39.83 39.35 -11.47
C GLY A 12 -38.32 39.26 -11.70
N PHE A 13 -37.49 39.97 -10.92
CA PHE A 13 -36.04 40.04 -11.14
C PHE A 13 -35.19 39.15 -10.20
N VAL A 14 -35.78 38.58 -9.14
CA VAL A 14 -35.03 37.84 -8.10
C VAL A 14 -34.91 36.34 -8.41
N LEU A 15 -35.82 35.80 -9.21
CA LEU A 15 -35.82 34.38 -9.57
C LEU A 15 -34.51 33.89 -10.22
N PRO A 16 -33.98 34.52 -11.28
CA PRO A 16 -32.78 34.01 -11.96
C PRO A 16 -31.52 34.10 -11.09
N THR A 17 -31.39 35.11 -10.23
CA THR A 17 -30.23 35.25 -9.32
C THR A 17 -30.27 34.24 -8.19
N ALA A 18 -31.44 33.94 -7.63
CA ALA A 18 -31.60 32.91 -6.60
C ALA A 18 -31.21 31.52 -7.12
N ILE A 19 -31.63 31.17 -8.34
CA ILE A 19 -31.29 29.87 -8.96
C ILE A 19 -29.77 29.79 -9.19
N PHE A 20 -29.15 30.85 -9.69
CA PHE A 20 -27.70 30.88 -9.92
C PHE A 20 -26.90 30.61 -8.64
N LEU A 21 -27.28 31.24 -7.52
CA LEU A 21 -26.64 31.02 -6.23
C LEU A 21 -26.82 29.59 -5.72
N ILE A 22 -28.01 29.01 -5.85
CA ILE A 22 -28.26 27.63 -5.44
C ILE A 22 -27.41 26.66 -6.24
N VAL A 23 -27.23 26.87 -7.55
CA VAL A 23 -26.38 26.01 -8.41
C VAL A 23 -24.91 26.06 -7.98
N ILE A 24 -24.39 27.23 -7.62
CA ILE A 24 -23.01 27.38 -7.13
C ILE A 24 -22.85 26.70 -5.77
N MET A 25 -23.78 26.91 -4.85
CA MET A 25 -23.73 26.24 -3.53
C MET A 25 -23.83 24.73 -3.66
N ALA A 26 -24.68 24.24 -4.58
CA ALA A 26 -24.81 22.83 -4.87
C ALA A 26 -23.50 22.26 -5.46
N SER A 27 -22.84 22.96 -6.37
CA SER A 27 -21.57 22.50 -6.95
C SER A 27 -20.45 22.47 -5.91
N LEU A 28 -20.38 23.47 -5.03
CA LEU A 28 -19.44 23.50 -3.90
C LEU A 28 -19.68 22.34 -2.92
N ALA A 29 -20.94 22.07 -2.57
CA ALA A 29 -21.30 20.96 -1.69
C ALA A 29 -20.88 19.61 -2.28
N VAL A 30 -21.08 19.40 -3.60
CA VAL A 30 -20.64 18.18 -4.30
C VAL A 30 -19.12 18.05 -4.29
N LEU A 31 -18.38 19.15 -4.53
CA LEU A 31 -16.92 19.15 -4.49
C LEU A 31 -16.39 18.73 -3.11
N VAL A 32 -16.92 19.33 -2.04
CA VAL A 32 -16.53 19.00 -0.66
C VAL A 32 -16.83 17.53 -0.35
N ALA A 33 -18.01 17.03 -0.75
CA ALA A 33 -18.37 15.63 -0.56
C ALA A 33 -17.39 14.67 -1.26
N ARG A 34 -16.99 14.99 -2.50
CA ARG A 34 -16.01 14.19 -3.26
C ARG A 34 -14.61 14.20 -2.63
N LEU A 35 -14.17 15.34 -2.09
CA LEU A 35 -12.89 15.43 -1.37
C LEU A 35 -12.92 14.63 -0.06
N GLY A 36 -14.04 14.66 0.65
CA GLY A 36 -14.22 13.88 1.88
C GLY A 36 -14.14 12.37 1.62
N THR A 37 -14.81 11.87 0.57
CA THR A 37 -14.75 10.43 0.22
C THR A 37 -13.36 10.01 -0.26
N ALA A 38 -12.67 10.85 -1.03
CA ALA A 38 -11.29 10.60 -1.45
C ALA A 38 -10.33 10.51 -0.24
N SER A 39 -10.55 11.34 0.79
CA SER A 39 -9.73 11.33 2.01
C SER A 39 -9.87 10.03 2.80
N LEU A 40 -11.10 9.50 2.92
CA LEU A 40 -11.35 8.22 3.58
C LEU A 40 -10.70 7.06 2.82
N ALA A 41 -10.79 7.05 1.49
CA ALA A 41 -10.17 6.02 0.66
C ALA A 41 -8.63 6.02 0.78
N ALA A 42 -8.01 7.20 0.78
CA ALA A 42 -6.57 7.34 0.96
C ALA A 42 -6.08 6.74 2.30
N SER A 43 -6.81 7.02 3.39
CA SER A 43 -6.46 6.47 4.71
C SER A 43 -6.50 4.94 4.76
N GLY A 44 -7.43 4.32 4.02
CA GLY A 44 -7.50 2.85 3.90
C GLY A 44 -6.29 2.27 3.16
N GLN A 45 -5.87 2.93 2.07
CA GLN A 45 -4.71 2.51 1.28
C GLN A 45 -3.39 2.66 2.07
N ASP A 46 -3.24 3.72 2.86
CA ASP A 46 -2.08 3.93 3.72
C ASP A 46 -1.92 2.78 4.74
N VAL A 47 -3.03 2.36 5.36
CA VAL A 47 -3.05 1.23 6.30
C VAL A 47 -2.67 -0.08 5.61
N GLN A 48 -3.19 -0.33 4.40
CA GLN A 48 -2.83 -1.52 3.62
C GLN A 48 -1.33 -1.51 3.25
N GLY A 49 -0.79 -0.36 2.88
CA GLY A 49 0.64 -0.17 2.61
C GLY A 49 1.51 -0.46 3.85
N ALA A 50 1.09 -0.01 5.03
CA ALA A 50 1.78 -0.28 6.29
C ALA A 50 1.76 -1.77 6.66
N ARG A 51 0.63 -2.46 6.45
CA ARG A 51 0.51 -3.91 6.67
C ARG A 51 1.41 -4.69 5.72
N ALA A 52 1.43 -4.33 4.44
CA ALA A 52 2.33 -4.96 3.47
C ALA A 52 3.82 -4.80 3.87
N LEU A 53 4.21 -3.61 4.36
CA LEU A 53 5.57 -3.38 4.89
C LEU A 53 5.89 -4.25 6.10
N GLN A 54 4.96 -4.39 7.05
CA GLN A 54 5.13 -5.26 8.20
C GLN A 54 5.27 -6.74 7.79
N ALA A 55 4.51 -7.17 6.78
CA ALA A 55 4.60 -8.52 6.22
C ALA A 55 5.97 -8.76 5.57
N ALA A 56 6.42 -7.83 4.73
CA ALA A 56 7.72 -7.95 4.07
C ALA A 56 8.86 -8.02 5.08
N ARG A 57 8.78 -7.28 6.19
CA ARG A 57 9.77 -7.35 7.29
C ARG A 57 9.82 -8.75 7.89
N ALA A 58 8.69 -9.38 8.15
CA ALA A 58 8.67 -10.76 8.66
C ALA A 58 9.34 -11.76 7.68
N GLY A 59 9.20 -11.53 6.36
CA GLY A 59 9.93 -12.32 5.34
C GLY A 59 11.44 -12.11 5.40
N ILE A 60 11.91 -10.86 5.58
CA ILE A 60 13.33 -10.57 5.79
C ILE A 60 13.85 -11.27 7.04
N GLU A 61 13.14 -11.20 8.16
CA GLU A 61 13.56 -11.85 9.41
C GLU A 61 13.69 -13.37 9.24
N ALA A 62 12.75 -14.00 8.52
CA ALA A 62 12.82 -15.44 8.21
C ALA A 62 14.04 -15.78 7.34
N GLY A 63 14.33 -14.98 6.31
CA GLY A 63 15.50 -15.16 5.47
C GLY A 63 16.81 -14.92 6.24
N LEU A 64 16.86 -13.88 7.07
CA LEU A 64 18.02 -13.53 7.88
C LEU A 64 18.31 -14.61 8.93
N TYR A 65 17.27 -15.12 9.59
CA TYR A 65 17.36 -16.25 10.51
C TYR A 65 17.98 -17.48 9.81
N ALA A 66 17.56 -17.80 8.58
CA ALA A 66 18.12 -18.91 7.83
C ALA A 66 19.61 -18.70 7.51
N VAL A 67 20.01 -17.50 7.06
CA VAL A 67 21.43 -17.16 6.84
C VAL A 67 22.22 -17.30 8.14
N GLN A 68 21.71 -16.76 9.25
CA GLN A 68 22.43 -16.72 10.51
C GLN A 68 22.59 -18.09 11.19
N ILE A 69 21.65 -19.01 11.00
CA ILE A 69 21.68 -20.31 11.68
C ILE A 69 22.19 -21.40 10.76
N ASN A 70 21.61 -21.51 9.57
CA ASN A 70 21.93 -22.60 8.65
C ASN A 70 23.12 -22.27 7.74
N GLY A 71 23.57 -21.01 7.70
CA GLY A 71 24.62 -20.58 6.76
C GLY A 71 24.20 -20.62 5.30
N ASN A 72 22.90 -20.69 5.03
CA ASN A 72 22.31 -20.68 3.71
C ASN A 72 20.95 -19.98 3.77
N CYS A 73 20.52 -19.42 2.64
CA CYS A 73 19.24 -18.74 2.51
C CYS A 73 18.36 -19.46 1.47
N PRO A 74 17.61 -20.49 1.86
CA PRO A 74 16.55 -21.01 1.01
C PRO A 74 15.46 -19.93 0.92
N GLY A 75 15.08 -19.58 -0.31
CA GLY A 75 13.88 -18.79 -0.53
C GLY A 75 12.65 -19.52 0.00
N GLY A 76 11.62 -18.78 0.37
CA GLY A 76 10.42 -19.37 0.95
C GLY A 76 9.20 -18.47 0.84
N THR A 77 8.09 -18.98 1.36
CA THR A 77 6.83 -18.26 1.41
C THR A 77 6.24 -18.35 2.81
N LEU A 78 5.60 -17.27 3.23
CA LEU A 78 4.89 -17.15 4.49
C LEU A 78 3.48 -16.64 4.20
N SER A 79 2.51 -17.27 4.84
CA SER A 79 1.08 -16.95 4.72
C SER A 79 0.43 -17.10 6.09
N GLY A 80 -0.67 -16.37 6.32
CA GLY A 80 -1.43 -16.48 7.56
C GLY A 80 -0.76 -15.83 8.77
N LEU A 81 -0.01 -14.74 8.57
CA LEU A 81 0.55 -13.97 9.68
C LEU A 81 -0.57 -13.32 10.50
N ALA A 82 -0.50 -13.50 11.83
CA ALA A 82 -1.47 -12.91 12.75
C ALA A 82 -1.51 -11.38 12.59
N GLY A 83 -2.71 -10.83 12.36
CA GLY A 83 -2.92 -9.39 12.11
C GLY A 83 -2.69 -8.92 10.68
N LEU A 84 -2.11 -9.76 9.81
CA LEU A 84 -1.82 -9.46 8.40
C LEU A 84 -2.58 -10.38 7.43
N ASN A 85 -3.79 -10.79 7.83
CA ASN A 85 -4.64 -11.65 7.02
C ASN A 85 -4.89 -11.03 5.63
N GLY A 86 -4.81 -11.84 4.58
CA GLY A 86 -4.89 -11.39 3.17
C GLY A 86 -3.55 -11.00 2.52
N PHE A 87 -2.48 -10.83 3.30
CA PHE A 87 -1.13 -10.65 2.76
C PHE A 87 -0.38 -11.97 2.72
N LYS A 88 0.35 -12.17 1.62
CA LYS A 88 1.33 -13.25 1.49
C LYS A 88 2.71 -12.64 1.31
N VAL A 89 3.72 -13.40 1.72
CA VAL A 89 5.10 -12.97 1.67
C VAL A 89 5.89 -14.06 0.98
N SER A 90 6.71 -13.68 0.02
CA SER A 90 7.76 -14.52 -0.53
C SER A 90 9.09 -13.85 -0.27
N TRP A 91 10.14 -14.62 0.01
CA TRP A 91 11.50 -14.10 -0.02
C TRP A 91 12.36 -14.97 -0.91
N ALA A 92 13.22 -14.30 -1.66
CA ALA A 92 14.25 -14.90 -2.48
C ALA A 92 15.61 -14.44 -1.96
N CYS A 93 16.61 -15.30 -2.11
CA CYS A 93 17.96 -15.01 -1.69
C CYS A 93 18.93 -15.17 -2.85
N ALA A 94 19.87 -14.25 -2.97
CA ALA A 94 20.99 -14.32 -3.89
C ALA A 94 22.30 -14.32 -3.09
N ALA A 95 23.18 -15.26 -3.39
CA ALA A 95 24.50 -15.37 -2.78
C ALA A 95 25.55 -14.79 -3.73
N TYR A 96 26.40 -13.91 -3.21
CA TYR A 96 27.54 -13.35 -3.91
C TYR A 96 28.80 -13.77 -3.15
N ALA A 97 29.59 -14.65 -3.77
CA ALA A 97 30.88 -15.04 -3.21
C ALA A 97 31.85 -13.87 -3.33
N PHE A 98 32.43 -13.45 -2.21
CA PHE A 98 33.47 -12.44 -2.16
C PHE A 98 34.78 -13.07 -1.70
N LYS A 99 35.85 -12.85 -2.47
CA LYS A 99 37.21 -13.23 -2.09
C LYS A 99 37.94 -12.00 -1.60
N ASP A 100 38.35 -12.00 -0.34
CA ASP A 100 39.01 -10.86 0.31
C ASP A 100 40.50 -10.71 -0.04
N GLY A 101 40.97 -11.32 -1.14
CA GLY A 101 42.36 -11.23 -1.58
C GLY A 101 43.35 -12.03 -0.74
N SER A 102 42.90 -12.84 0.22
CA SER A 102 43.77 -13.76 0.97
C SER A 102 44.39 -14.79 0.00
N ALA A 103 45.73 -14.83 -0.08
CA ALA A 103 46.49 -15.69 -0.99
C ALA A 103 46.20 -17.20 -0.84
N ASP A 104 45.72 -17.62 0.33
CA ASP A 104 45.40 -19.02 0.64
C ASP A 104 43.92 -19.40 0.41
N GLY A 105 43.06 -18.50 -0.08
CA GLY A 105 41.64 -18.80 -0.33
C GLY A 105 40.84 -19.24 0.90
N SER A 106 41.37 -19.01 2.11
CA SER A 106 40.82 -19.45 3.39
C SER A 106 39.66 -18.58 3.91
N ASN A 107 39.50 -17.37 3.39
CA ASN A 107 38.46 -16.42 3.82
C ASN A 107 37.43 -16.21 2.71
N ASN A 108 36.71 -17.28 2.34
CA ASN A 108 35.56 -17.15 1.44
C ASN A 108 34.38 -16.57 2.24
N ARG A 109 34.19 -15.26 2.15
CA ARG A 109 33.01 -14.56 2.69
C ARG A 109 31.88 -14.62 1.68
N SER A 110 30.66 -14.81 2.15
CA SER A 110 29.46 -14.80 1.33
C SER A 110 28.59 -13.60 1.69
N ILE A 111 28.32 -12.76 0.69
CA ILE A 111 27.36 -11.68 0.82
C ILE A 111 26.01 -12.23 0.36
N TRP A 112 25.01 -12.16 1.23
CA TRP A 112 23.66 -12.61 0.94
C TRP A 112 22.76 -11.40 0.75
N GLN A 113 22.10 -11.32 -0.40
CA GLN A 113 21.01 -10.38 -0.64
C GLN A 113 19.68 -11.11 -0.46
N ILE A 114 18.92 -10.69 0.54
CA ILE A 114 17.59 -11.20 0.85
C ILE A 114 16.58 -10.20 0.32
N THR A 115 15.69 -10.66 -0.53
CA THR A 115 14.63 -9.86 -1.13
C THR A 115 13.30 -10.44 -0.70
N ALA A 116 12.56 -9.72 0.15
CA ALA A 116 11.22 -10.12 0.59
C ALA A 116 10.15 -9.26 -0.07
N THR A 117 9.19 -9.91 -0.71
CA THR A 117 8.05 -9.28 -1.38
C THR A 117 6.78 -9.69 -0.67
N ALA A 118 6.04 -8.70 -0.17
CA ALA A 118 4.71 -8.88 0.38
C ALA A 118 3.67 -8.33 -0.58
N CYS A 119 2.62 -9.09 -0.85
CA CYS A 119 1.55 -8.70 -1.74
C CYS A 119 0.17 -9.08 -1.20
N SER A 120 -0.83 -8.26 -1.48
CA SER A 120 -2.24 -8.57 -1.25
C SER A 120 -2.70 -9.47 -2.40
N THR A 121 -2.70 -10.78 -2.17
CA THR A 121 -3.15 -11.76 -3.16
C THR A 121 -3.96 -12.89 -2.53
N SER A 122 -4.98 -13.32 -3.25
CA SER A 122 -5.74 -14.54 -2.98
C SER A 122 -4.98 -15.81 -3.42
N GLY A 123 -4.08 -15.70 -4.40
CA GLY A 123 -3.25 -16.78 -4.94
C GLY A 123 -2.16 -17.25 -3.98
N THR A 124 -1.47 -18.36 -4.24
CA THR A 124 -0.55 -18.99 -3.27
C THR A 124 0.85 -18.36 -3.18
N ALA A 125 1.21 -17.46 -4.11
CA ALA A 125 2.55 -16.89 -4.22
C ALA A 125 2.51 -15.37 -4.42
N CYS A 126 3.58 -14.69 -3.97
CA CYS A 126 3.85 -13.29 -4.28
C CYS A 126 5.11 -13.17 -5.16
N PRO A 127 5.14 -12.26 -6.15
CA PRO A 127 4.02 -11.44 -6.63
C PRO A 127 2.90 -12.31 -7.23
N SER A 128 1.67 -11.77 -7.30
CA SER A 128 0.53 -12.55 -7.79
C SER A 128 0.74 -12.94 -9.26
N SER A 129 0.34 -14.15 -9.64
CA SER A 129 0.47 -14.63 -11.03
C SER A 129 -0.69 -14.21 -11.94
N SER A 130 -1.69 -13.49 -11.40
CA SER A 130 -2.86 -13.06 -12.17
C SER A 130 -2.78 -11.56 -12.47
N THR A 131 -2.77 -11.22 -13.76
CA THR A 131 -2.67 -9.83 -14.23
C THR A 131 -3.90 -9.00 -13.84
N THR A 132 -5.06 -9.63 -13.73
CA THR A 132 -6.30 -9.00 -13.26
C THR A 132 -6.19 -8.55 -11.81
N GLU A 133 -5.56 -9.35 -10.94
CA GLU A 133 -5.34 -8.96 -9.55
C GLU A 133 -4.29 -7.86 -9.47
N GLN A 134 -3.18 -7.95 -10.22
CA GLN A 134 -2.15 -6.89 -10.25
C GLN A 134 -2.67 -5.52 -10.74
N GLN A 135 -3.66 -5.50 -11.64
CA GLN A 135 -4.26 -4.27 -12.16
C GLN A 135 -5.42 -3.74 -11.31
N SER A 136 -5.80 -4.46 -10.24
CA SER A 136 -6.86 -4.02 -9.34
C SER A 136 -6.41 -2.80 -8.53
N ALA A 137 -7.33 -1.86 -8.30
CA ALA A 137 -7.11 -0.69 -7.44
C ALA A 137 -6.79 -1.07 -5.98
N ASP A 138 -7.15 -2.29 -5.56
CA ASP A 138 -6.89 -2.82 -4.22
C ASP A 138 -5.55 -3.59 -4.12
N TYR A 139 -4.83 -3.78 -5.23
CA TYR A 139 -3.55 -4.49 -5.21
C TYR A 139 -2.47 -3.64 -4.55
N THR A 140 -1.91 -4.17 -3.47
CA THR A 140 -0.82 -3.53 -2.74
C THR A 140 0.35 -4.49 -2.67
N GLU A 141 1.52 -4.03 -3.11
CA GLU A 141 2.79 -4.77 -3.04
C GLU A 141 3.87 -3.91 -2.38
N ARG A 142 4.70 -4.55 -1.55
CA ARG A 142 5.87 -3.96 -0.92
C ARG A 142 7.04 -4.92 -0.97
N GLN A 143 8.15 -4.44 -1.51
CA GLN A 143 9.40 -5.20 -1.59
C GLN A 143 10.44 -4.55 -0.67
N LEU A 144 11.10 -5.37 0.14
CA LEU A 144 12.24 -5.01 0.98
C LEU A 144 13.45 -5.81 0.54
N VAL A 145 14.60 -5.16 0.50
CA VAL A 145 15.88 -5.80 0.17
C VAL A 145 16.85 -5.49 1.29
N VAL A 146 17.50 -6.52 1.82
CA VAL A 146 18.55 -6.43 2.84
C VAL A 146 19.75 -7.23 2.38
N VAL A 147 20.94 -6.71 2.66
CA VAL A 147 22.20 -7.38 2.38
C VAL A 147 22.89 -7.68 3.70
N THR A 148 23.40 -8.90 3.86
CA THR A 148 24.11 -9.34 5.06
C THR A 148 25.36 -10.11 4.68
N GLU A 149 26.44 -9.93 5.44
CA GLU A 149 27.67 -10.71 5.30
C GLU A 149 27.65 -11.92 6.24
N ARG A 150 28.13 -13.05 5.75
CA ARG A 150 28.46 -14.22 6.56
C ARG A 150 29.76 -14.85 6.08
#